data_AF-A0A7Y2G318-F1
#
_entry.id   AF-A0A7Y2G318-F1
#
_cell.length_a   1.000
_cell.length_b   1.000
_cell.length_c   1.000
_cell.angle_alpha   90.00
_cell.angle_beta   90.00
_cell.angle_gamma   90.00
#
_symmetry.space_group_name_H-M   'P 1'
#
loop_
_entity.id
_entity.type
_entity.pdbx_description
1 polymer ?
#
loop_
_entity_poly.entity_id
_entity_poly.type
_entity_poly.pdbx_seq_one_letter_code
_entity_poly.pdbx_strand_id
1 'polypeptide(L)'
;AERDLAVQGLIRERAAALLQESTQRARAGLVGPNQVENAKVFLAEQELAEIDRQESLDTISDQLVTLIGVSPPGSARRYRPVDNPPADLVIGDEEELVSKAVEANRGLDMARREIDEATVRLRAQRRNRLPRVDLVGTLGSNGLSGNARDVIFGSDTLRSSSDGNFAQALKQVGELEFPSWSVGLDMTIPIGSRRRGGEVDRLRAEVERAEQRYVAGERALKEQVRRFHRELVNGKQRLAIARRGVQASQEQVRIGLIEYRNGRSTAFEIVRLGADLAAAQQRYSQALVRTVKAAASLSRLTSGVYPSPTRQLSDNQ
;
A
#
# COMPACT_ATOMS: atom_id res chain seq x y z
N ALA A 1 13.52 -10.40 12.35
CA ALA A 1 13.18 -9.91 13.70
C ALA A 1 13.19 -11.06 14.70
N GLU A 2 12.16 -11.91 14.78
CA GLU A 2 12.13 -12.99 15.80
C GLU A 2 13.29 -13.99 15.66
N ARG A 3 13.58 -14.46 14.44
CA ARG A 3 14.76 -15.31 14.19
C ARG A 3 16.07 -14.64 14.63
N ASP A 4 16.18 -13.33 14.39
CA ASP A 4 17.39 -12.60 14.73
C ASP A 4 17.51 -12.40 16.25
N LEU A 5 16.38 -12.25 16.96
CA LEU A 5 16.31 -12.24 18.41
C LEU A 5 16.69 -13.61 18.99
N ALA A 6 16.20 -14.72 18.41
CA ALA A 6 16.58 -16.07 18.84
C ALA A 6 18.08 -16.33 18.67
N VAL A 7 18.66 -15.89 17.55
CA VAL A 7 20.11 -15.94 17.32
C VAL A 7 20.86 -15.09 18.35
N GLN A 8 20.38 -13.88 18.64
CA GLN A 8 20.99 -13.00 19.64
C GLN A 8 20.97 -13.60 21.05
N GLY A 9 19.86 -14.23 21.45
CA GLY A 9 19.76 -14.94 22.73
C GLY A 9 20.78 -16.07 22.85
N LEU A 10 20.96 -16.87 21.80
CA LEU A 10 21.98 -17.92 21.77
C LEU A 10 23.41 -17.37 21.89
N ILE A 11 23.68 -16.21 21.30
CA ILE A 11 25.00 -15.55 21.40
C ILE A 11 25.22 -15.03 22.82
N ARG A 12 24.21 -14.44 23.46
CA ARG A 12 24.27 -14.02 24.86
C ARG A 12 24.54 -15.21 25.80
N GLU A 13 23.84 -16.33 25.62
CA GLU A 13 24.06 -17.55 26.40
C GLU A 13 25.50 -18.06 26.26
N ARG A 14 26.06 -18.04 25.05
CA ARG A 14 27.46 -18.40 24.81
C ARG A 14 28.44 -17.41 25.44
N ALA A 15 28.13 -16.11 25.42
CA ALA A 15 28.92 -15.09 26.09
C ALA A 15 28.97 -15.31 27.62
N ALA A 16 27.83 -15.67 28.22
CA ALA A 16 27.74 -15.99 29.64
C ALA A 16 28.56 -17.25 29.99
N ALA A 17 28.47 -18.29 29.16
CA ALA A 17 29.27 -19.51 29.33
C ALA A 17 30.77 -19.23 29.23
N LEU A 18 31.19 -18.38 28.28
CA LEU A 18 32.58 -17.97 28.14
C LEU A 18 33.09 -17.19 29.35
N LEU A 19 32.27 -16.29 29.90
CA LEU A 19 32.61 -15.56 31.12
C LEU A 19 32.81 -16.52 32.30
N GLN A 20 31.91 -17.49 32.46
CA GLN A 20 32.01 -18.51 33.50
C GLN A 20 33.31 -19.31 33.36
N GLU A 21 33.62 -19.78 32.14
CA GLU A 21 34.84 -20.56 31.87
C GLU A 21 36.10 -19.73 32.11
N SER A 22 36.15 -18.49 31.61
CA SER A 22 37.28 -17.58 31.80
C SER A 22 37.51 -17.27 33.27
N THR A 23 36.43 -17.13 34.06
CA THR A 23 36.51 -16.92 35.51
C THR A 23 37.09 -18.13 36.24
N GLN A 24 36.67 -19.35 35.85
CA GLN A 24 37.21 -20.59 36.43
C GLN A 24 38.69 -20.77 36.11
N ARG A 25 39.08 -20.54 34.84
CA ARG A 25 40.49 -20.61 34.42
C ARG A 25 41.34 -19.54 35.11
N ALA A 26 40.80 -18.35 35.36
CA ALA A 26 41.50 -17.29 36.08
C ALA A 26 41.74 -17.64 37.55
N ARG A 27 40.73 -18.24 38.22
CA ARG A 27 40.86 -18.76 39.59
C ARG A 27 41.93 -19.85 39.71
N ALA A 28 42.09 -20.66 38.66
CA ALA A 28 43.13 -21.67 38.56
C ALA A 28 44.51 -21.12 38.14
N GLY A 29 44.64 -19.80 37.92
CA GLY A 29 45.89 -19.17 37.49
C GLY A 29 46.28 -19.43 36.02
N LEU A 30 45.38 -19.99 35.21
CA LEU A 30 45.65 -20.39 33.82
C LEU A 30 45.50 -19.24 32.82
N VAL A 31 44.77 -18.18 33.19
CA VAL A 31 44.54 -17.00 32.34
C VAL A 31 44.63 -15.72 33.17
N GLY A 32 45.04 -14.62 32.53
CA GLY A 32 45.15 -13.32 33.18
C GLY A 32 43.79 -12.62 33.39
N PRO A 33 43.72 -11.63 34.30
CA PRO A 33 42.47 -10.92 34.65
C PRO A 33 41.85 -10.20 33.44
N ASN A 34 42.66 -9.72 32.50
CA ASN A 34 42.18 -9.08 31.27
C ASN A 34 41.23 -9.99 30.46
N GLN A 35 41.41 -11.31 30.49
CA GLN A 35 40.49 -12.21 29.76
C GLN A 35 39.09 -12.25 30.39
N VAL A 36 39.00 -12.14 31.72
CA VAL A 36 37.72 -12.09 32.43
C VAL A 36 37.01 -10.77 32.13
N GLU A 37 37.72 -9.64 32.17
CA GLU A 37 37.14 -8.33 31.85
C GLU A 37 36.67 -8.23 30.39
N ASN A 38 37.44 -8.77 29.44
CA ASN A 38 37.02 -8.85 28.03
C ASN A 38 35.74 -9.69 27.86
N ALA A 39 35.63 -10.81 28.58
CA ALA A 39 34.42 -11.64 28.54
C ALA A 39 33.19 -10.93 29.15
N LYS A 40 33.39 -10.11 30.19
CA LYS A 40 32.32 -9.28 30.78
C LYS A 40 31.83 -8.21 29.79
N VAL A 41 32.76 -7.49 29.16
CA VAL A 41 32.42 -6.47 28.15
C VAL A 41 31.61 -7.10 27.02
N PHE A 42 32.06 -8.25 26.50
CA PHE A 42 31.33 -8.95 25.46
C PHE A 42 29.92 -9.36 25.90
N LEU A 43 29.75 -9.92 27.11
CA LEU A 43 28.41 -10.25 27.63
C LEU A 43 27.50 -9.02 27.72
N ALA A 44 28.01 -7.90 28.25
CA ALA A 44 27.23 -6.66 28.36
C ALA A 44 26.81 -6.12 26.98
N GLU A 45 27.69 -6.20 25.97
CA GLU A 45 27.34 -5.86 24.58
C GLU A 45 26.23 -6.77 24.03
N GLN A 46 26.28 -8.07 24.31
CA GLN A 46 25.25 -9.00 23.85
C GLN A 46 23.90 -8.79 24.55
N GLU A 47 23.91 -8.39 25.81
CA GLU A 47 22.70 -8.03 26.58
C GLU A 47 22.04 -6.76 26.02
N LEU A 48 22.82 -5.71 25.75
CA LEU A 48 22.32 -4.50 25.08
C LEU A 48 21.75 -4.82 23.70
N ALA A 49 22.48 -5.59 22.90
CA ALA A 49 22.00 -5.99 21.58
C ALA A 49 20.73 -6.86 21.64
N GLU A 50 20.52 -7.65 22.70
CA GLU A 50 19.26 -8.38 22.87
C GLU A 50 18.09 -7.41 23.11
N ILE A 51 18.27 -6.40 23.98
CA ILE A 51 17.26 -5.38 24.26
C ILE A 51 16.86 -4.66 22.96
N ASP A 52 17.84 -4.18 22.18
CA ASP A 52 17.58 -3.50 20.90
C ASP A 52 16.77 -4.38 19.92
N ARG A 53 17.05 -5.70 19.90
CA ARG A 53 16.32 -6.65 19.03
C ARG A 53 14.90 -6.92 19.54
N GLN A 54 14.69 -6.89 20.85
CA GLN A 54 13.36 -6.98 21.45
C GLN A 54 12.53 -5.74 21.10
N GLU A 55 13.07 -4.54 21.29
CA GLU A 55 12.40 -3.28 20.93
C GLU A 55 12.04 -3.23 19.44
N SER A 56 12.96 -3.67 18.57
CA SER A 56 12.70 -3.76 17.13
C SER A 56 11.58 -4.73 16.79
N LEU A 57 11.50 -5.88 17.47
CA LEU A 57 10.42 -6.85 17.27
C LEU A 57 9.07 -6.29 17.72
N ASP A 58 9.04 -5.61 18.86
CA ASP A 58 7.83 -5.01 19.40
C ASP A 58 7.32 -3.88 18.48
N THR A 59 8.23 -3.02 17.98
CA THR A 59 7.91 -1.99 16.97
C THR A 59 7.29 -2.58 15.70
N ILE A 60 7.83 -3.71 15.21
CA ILE A 60 7.27 -4.41 14.04
C ILE A 60 5.88 -4.96 14.35
N SER A 61 5.65 -5.46 15.56
CA SER A 61 4.35 -5.94 15.99
C SER A 61 3.32 -4.80 16.01
N ASP A 62 3.68 -3.63 16.53
CA ASP A 62 2.79 -2.46 16.57
C ASP A 62 2.48 -1.91 15.16
N GLN A 63 3.46 -1.97 14.26
CA GLN A 63 3.23 -1.67 12.84
C GLN A 63 2.22 -2.65 12.21
N LEU A 64 2.27 -3.94 12.57
CA LEU A 64 1.29 -4.93 12.11
C LEU A 64 -0.10 -4.66 12.69
N VAL A 65 -0.21 -4.24 13.96
CA VAL A 65 -1.50 -3.81 14.54
C VAL A 65 -2.09 -2.66 13.73
N THR A 66 -1.26 -1.67 13.39
CA THR A 66 -1.68 -0.51 12.59
C THR A 66 -2.12 -0.90 11.17
N LEU A 67 -1.46 -1.88 10.55
CA LEU A 67 -1.76 -2.32 9.18
C LEU A 67 -2.96 -3.28 9.10
N ILE A 68 -3.11 -4.19 10.05
CA ILE A 68 -4.16 -5.22 10.07
C ILE A 68 -5.43 -4.69 10.75
N GLY A 69 -5.28 -3.74 11.68
CA GLY A 69 -6.38 -3.18 12.47
C GLY A 69 -6.86 -4.09 13.60
N VAL A 70 -6.10 -5.14 13.92
CA VAL A 70 -6.43 -6.13 14.95
C VAL A 70 -5.25 -6.20 15.92
N SER A 71 -5.53 -6.36 17.22
CA SER A 71 -4.49 -6.62 18.23
C SER A 71 -4.17 -8.11 18.30
N PRO A 72 -2.97 -8.51 18.74
CA PRO A 72 -2.63 -9.93 18.88
C PRO A 72 -3.66 -10.67 19.76
N PRO A 73 -4.01 -11.93 19.44
CA PRO A 73 -5.05 -12.66 20.16
C PRO A 73 -4.67 -12.91 21.63
N GLY A 74 -5.66 -12.78 22.52
CA GLY A 74 -5.53 -13.05 23.95
C GLY A 74 -4.70 -12.02 24.70
N SER A 75 -3.84 -12.47 25.61
CA SER A 75 -2.89 -11.64 26.37
C SER A 75 -1.53 -11.52 25.69
N ALA A 76 -1.41 -11.95 24.42
CA ALA A 76 -0.15 -11.90 23.71
C ALA A 76 0.24 -10.44 23.45
N ARG A 77 1.43 -10.05 23.92
CA ARG A 77 1.94 -8.68 23.72
C ARG A 77 2.41 -8.41 22.29
N ARG A 78 2.61 -9.47 21.48
CA ARG A 78 3.19 -9.39 20.14
C ARG A 78 2.71 -10.49 19.21
N TYR A 79 2.75 -10.19 17.91
CA TYR A 79 2.56 -11.19 16.86
C TYR A 79 3.71 -12.20 16.84
N ARG A 80 3.35 -13.49 16.72
CA ARG A 80 4.30 -14.58 16.49
C ARG A 80 3.99 -15.26 15.15
N PRO A 81 4.98 -15.37 14.25
CA PRO A 81 4.82 -16.16 13.04
C PRO A 81 4.63 -17.63 13.42
N VAL A 82 3.67 -18.28 12.78
CA VAL A 82 3.41 -19.72 12.92
C VAL A 82 4.33 -20.55 12.02
N ASP A 83 4.76 -19.96 10.90
CA ASP A 83 5.53 -20.64 9.86
C ASP A 83 6.84 -19.91 9.53
N ASN A 84 7.74 -20.64 8.89
CA ASN A 84 8.96 -20.08 8.33
C ASN A 84 8.81 -19.71 6.86
N PRO A 85 9.51 -18.65 6.39
CA PRO A 85 9.51 -18.32 4.99
C PRO A 85 10.09 -19.48 4.16
N PRO A 86 9.40 -19.90 3.09
CA PRO A 86 9.88 -20.96 2.22
C PRO A 86 11.15 -20.51 1.48
N ALA A 87 12.14 -21.39 1.48
CA ALA A 87 13.44 -21.13 0.87
C ALA A 87 13.50 -21.53 -0.62
N ASP A 88 12.59 -22.41 -1.06
CA ASP A 88 12.51 -22.83 -2.45
C ASP A 88 11.38 -22.08 -3.16
N LEU A 89 11.79 -21.12 -4.00
CA LEU A 89 10.90 -20.27 -4.76
C LEU A 89 11.07 -20.62 -6.25
N VAL A 90 9.94 -20.84 -6.92
CA VAL A 90 9.87 -21.16 -8.35
C VAL A 90 10.05 -19.88 -9.14
N ILE A 91 11.09 -19.78 -9.96
CA ILE A 91 11.32 -18.60 -10.79
C ILE A 91 10.52 -18.78 -12.09
N GLY A 92 9.52 -17.92 -12.31
CA GLY A 92 8.79 -17.87 -13.57
C GLY A 92 9.56 -17.11 -14.65
N ASP A 93 9.10 -17.23 -15.89
CA ASP A 93 9.65 -16.46 -17.01
C ASP A 93 9.40 -14.95 -16.84
N GLU A 94 10.37 -14.11 -17.20
CA GLU A 94 10.28 -12.65 -17.03
C GLU A 94 9.17 -12.06 -17.90
N GLU A 95 9.08 -12.47 -19.17
CA GLU A 95 8.13 -11.90 -20.13
C GLU A 95 6.70 -12.29 -19.80
N GLU A 96 6.49 -13.56 -19.41
CA GLU A 96 5.19 -14.05 -18.96
C GLU A 96 4.68 -13.26 -17.73
N LEU A 97 5.56 -13.00 -16.75
CA LEU A 97 5.20 -12.24 -15.56
C LEU A 97 4.89 -10.78 -15.89
N VAL A 98 5.60 -10.19 -16.85
CA VAL A 98 5.32 -8.83 -17.33
C VAL A 98 3.95 -8.76 -18.01
N SER A 99 3.62 -9.71 -18.90
CA SER A 99 2.32 -9.74 -19.57
C SER A 99 1.17 -9.84 -18.56
N LYS A 100 1.27 -10.81 -17.65
CA LYS A 100 0.26 -11.02 -16.58
C LYS A 100 0.11 -9.81 -15.68
N ALA A 101 1.21 -9.14 -15.33
CA ALA A 101 1.16 -7.96 -14.50
C ALA A 101 0.45 -6.79 -15.21
N VAL A 102 0.71 -6.57 -16.49
CA VAL A 102 0.03 -5.51 -17.28
C VAL A 102 -1.45 -5.80 -17.41
N GLU A 103 -1.82 -7.05 -17.73
CA GLU A 103 -3.21 -7.48 -17.91
C GLU A 103 -4.03 -7.38 -16.62
N ALA A 104 -3.44 -7.68 -15.46
CA ALA A 104 -4.16 -7.70 -14.19
C ALA A 104 -4.13 -6.36 -13.43
N ASN A 105 -3.48 -5.32 -13.98
CA ASN A 105 -3.25 -4.07 -13.26
C ASN A 105 -4.45 -3.12 -13.30
N ARG A 106 -5.18 -3.04 -12.18
CA ARG A 106 -6.29 -2.08 -12.02
C ARG A 106 -5.88 -0.60 -12.16
N GLY A 107 -4.63 -0.26 -11.85
CA GLY A 107 -4.11 1.11 -12.02
C GLY A 107 -4.01 1.50 -13.50
N LEU A 108 -3.61 0.58 -14.37
CA LEU A 108 -3.60 0.79 -15.82
C LEU A 108 -5.02 0.86 -16.39
N ASP A 109 -5.95 0.05 -15.87
CA ASP A 109 -7.37 0.16 -16.22
C ASP A 109 -7.96 1.52 -15.84
N MET A 110 -7.62 2.03 -14.65
CA MET A 110 -8.03 3.36 -14.21
C MET A 110 -7.42 4.45 -15.10
N ALA A 111 -6.13 4.37 -15.42
CA ALA A 111 -5.48 5.31 -16.34
C ALA A 111 -6.10 5.26 -17.75
N ARG A 112 -6.55 4.09 -18.21
CA ARG A 112 -7.29 3.97 -19.48
C ARG A 112 -8.66 4.66 -19.41
N ARG A 113 -9.38 4.51 -18.30
CA ARG A 113 -10.66 5.23 -18.07
C ARG A 113 -10.47 6.75 -18.00
N GLU A 114 -9.35 7.23 -17.47
CA GLU A 114 -9.02 8.66 -17.47
C GLU A 114 -8.84 9.20 -18.90
N ILE A 115 -8.23 8.42 -19.80
CA ILE A 115 -8.14 8.78 -21.23
C ILE A 115 -9.54 8.87 -21.85
N ASP A 116 -10.41 7.88 -21.58
CA ASP A 116 -11.78 7.87 -22.08
C ASP A 116 -12.57 9.09 -21.57
N GLU A 117 -12.44 9.43 -20.28
CA GLU A 117 -13.06 10.59 -19.67
C GLU A 117 -12.58 11.90 -20.32
N ALA A 118 -11.27 12.09 -20.45
CA ALA A 118 -10.69 13.26 -21.11
C ALA A 118 -11.20 13.37 -22.57
N THR A 119 -11.31 12.24 -23.27
CA THR A 119 -11.81 12.18 -24.65
C THR A 119 -13.29 12.55 -24.74
N VAL A 120 -14.11 12.10 -23.79
CA VAL A 120 -15.53 12.45 -23.71
C VAL A 120 -15.70 13.95 -23.43
N ARG A 121 -14.91 14.53 -22.51
CA ARG A 121 -14.92 15.97 -22.25
C ARG A 121 -14.55 16.78 -23.49
N LEU A 122 -13.53 16.35 -24.24
CA LEU A 122 -13.15 16.96 -25.52
C LEU A 122 -14.30 16.89 -26.54
N ARG A 123 -14.99 15.75 -26.66
CA ARG A 123 -16.15 15.60 -27.55
C ARG A 123 -17.31 16.48 -27.14
N ALA A 124 -17.63 16.56 -25.84
CA ALA A 124 -18.67 17.43 -25.31
C ALA A 124 -18.36 18.91 -25.61
N GLN A 125 -17.11 19.33 -25.44
CA GLN A 125 -16.71 20.71 -25.74
C GLN A 125 -16.75 21.02 -27.25
N ARG A 126 -16.44 20.05 -28.12
CA ARG A 126 -16.68 20.20 -29.56
C ARG A 126 -18.17 20.31 -29.88
N ARG A 127 -19.03 19.56 -29.18
CA ARG A 127 -20.49 19.63 -29.34
C ARG A 127 -21.06 20.99 -28.96
N ASN A 128 -20.49 21.67 -27.97
CA ASN A 128 -20.86 23.03 -27.56
C ASN A 128 -20.61 24.13 -28.62
N ARG A 129 -20.02 23.78 -29.77
CA ARG A 129 -19.93 24.65 -30.95
C ARG A 129 -21.13 24.52 -31.88
N LEU A 130 -21.95 23.48 -31.73
CA LEU A 130 -23.16 23.31 -32.50
C LEU A 130 -24.30 24.11 -31.87
N PRO A 131 -25.31 24.50 -32.68
CA PRO A 131 -26.56 25.02 -32.18
C PRO A 131 -27.18 24.09 -31.12
N ARG A 132 -27.66 24.67 -30.03
CA ARG A 132 -28.49 23.99 -29.04
C ARG A 132 -29.95 24.31 -29.33
N VAL A 133 -30.81 23.30 -29.33
CA VAL A 133 -32.26 23.46 -29.46
C VAL A 133 -32.88 22.78 -28.25
N ASP A 134 -33.53 23.57 -27.40
CA ASP A 134 -34.23 23.10 -26.22
C ASP A 134 -35.75 23.30 -26.43
N LEU A 135 -36.55 22.26 -26.15
CA LEU A 135 -38.01 22.34 -26.13
C LEU A 135 -38.44 22.63 -24.70
N VAL A 136 -39.11 23.75 -24.50
CA VAL A 136 -39.59 24.19 -23.19
C VAL A 136 -41.11 24.15 -23.19
N GLY A 137 -41.69 23.42 -22.24
CA GLY A 137 -43.12 23.35 -22.02
C GLY A 137 -43.42 23.65 -20.56
N THR A 138 -44.41 24.51 -20.31
CA THR A 138 -44.93 24.75 -18.96
C THR A 138 -46.43 24.50 -18.95
N LEU A 139 -46.90 23.93 -17.84
CA LEU A 139 -48.31 23.77 -17.53
C LEU A 139 -48.49 24.17 -16.07
N GLY A 140 -49.36 25.13 -15.82
CA GLY A 140 -49.67 25.62 -14.49
C GLY A 140 -51.11 26.08 -14.40
N SER A 141 -51.59 26.30 -13.19
CA SER A 141 -52.86 26.96 -12.94
C SER A 141 -52.64 28.07 -11.93
N ASN A 142 -53.31 29.19 -12.16
CA ASN A 142 -53.25 30.33 -11.26
C ASN A 142 -54.58 30.43 -10.51
N GLY A 143 -54.52 30.69 -9.21
CA GLY A 143 -55.68 31.06 -8.40
C GLY A 143 -55.57 32.53 -8.03
N LEU A 144 -56.66 33.28 -8.14
CA LEU A 144 -56.69 34.70 -7.82
C LEU A 144 -57.46 34.90 -6.52
N SER A 145 -56.78 35.39 -5.49
CA SER A 145 -57.42 35.86 -4.26
C SER A 145 -57.34 37.39 -4.19
N GLY A 146 -58.43 38.01 -3.78
CA GLY A 146 -58.56 39.46 -3.66
C GLY A 146 -60.01 39.83 -3.36
N ASN A 147 -60.21 41.00 -2.76
CA ASN A 147 -61.55 41.53 -2.53
C ASN A 147 -61.91 42.48 -3.67
N ALA A 148 -63.14 42.39 -4.17
CA ALA A 148 -63.62 43.32 -5.17
C ALA A 148 -63.59 44.76 -4.62
N ARG A 149 -63.02 45.68 -5.40
CA ARG A 149 -63.01 47.12 -5.08
C ARG A 149 -63.84 47.86 -6.13
N ASP A 150 -64.62 48.81 -5.68
CA ASP A 150 -65.39 49.69 -6.56
C ASP A 150 -64.46 50.82 -7.03
N VAL A 151 -64.34 50.96 -8.35
CA VAL A 151 -63.58 52.05 -8.97
C VAL A 151 -64.57 52.99 -9.64
N ILE A 152 -64.57 54.26 -9.22
CA ILE A 152 -65.53 55.27 -9.66
C ILE A 152 -64.91 56.04 -10.83
N PHE A 153 -65.56 56.02 -11.99
CA PHE A 153 -65.18 56.82 -13.17
C PHE A 153 -66.33 57.76 -13.53
N GLY A 154 -66.20 59.04 -13.21
CA GLY A 154 -67.28 60.01 -13.43
C GLY A 154 -68.51 59.68 -12.59
N SER A 155 -69.69 59.57 -13.22
CA SER A 155 -70.96 59.18 -12.57
C SER A 155 -71.24 57.68 -12.61
N ASP A 156 -70.31 56.86 -13.11
CA ASP A 156 -70.49 55.42 -13.25
C ASP A 156 -69.57 54.65 -12.29
N THR A 157 -70.11 53.61 -11.66
CA THR A 157 -69.38 52.82 -10.63
C THR A 157 -69.12 51.43 -11.18
N LEU A 158 -67.85 51.11 -11.45
CA LEU A 158 -67.45 49.81 -11.96
C LEU A 158 -66.77 49.02 -10.85
N ARG A 159 -67.39 47.90 -10.43
CA ARG A 159 -66.82 46.97 -9.44
C ARG A 159 -65.87 46.01 -10.13
N SER A 160 -64.64 45.85 -9.62
CA SER A 160 -63.72 44.85 -10.15
C SER A 160 -64.33 43.45 -10.03
N SER A 161 -64.32 42.66 -11.10
CA SER A 161 -65.03 41.37 -11.22
C SER A 161 -64.45 40.21 -10.40
N SER A 162 -63.40 40.43 -9.61
CA SER A 162 -62.70 39.36 -8.87
C SER A 162 -62.87 39.56 -7.36
N ASP A 163 -63.70 38.70 -6.76
CA ASP A 163 -63.93 38.59 -5.31
C ASP A 163 -63.70 37.13 -4.91
N GLY A 164 -62.62 36.85 -4.17
CA GLY A 164 -62.19 35.47 -3.87
C GLY A 164 -61.25 35.38 -2.67
N ASN A 165 -61.54 34.50 -1.72
CA ASN A 165 -60.69 34.24 -0.55
C ASN A 165 -59.57 33.23 -0.86
N PHE A 166 -58.60 33.07 0.05
CA PHE A 166 -57.44 32.18 -0.16
C PHE A 166 -57.83 30.72 -0.39
N ALA A 167 -58.85 30.20 0.30
CA ALA A 167 -59.32 28.83 0.11
C ALA A 167 -59.92 28.62 -1.28
N GLN A 168 -60.62 29.63 -1.80
CA GLN A 168 -61.18 29.63 -3.15
C GLN A 168 -60.09 29.75 -4.22
N ALA A 169 -59.04 30.54 -3.98
CA ALA A 169 -57.87 30.59 -4.86
C ALA A 169 -57.09 29.25 -4.88
N LEU A 170 -56.96 28.58 -3.72
CA LEU A 170 -56.34 27.25 -3.67
C LEU A 170 -57.20 26.19 -4.37
N LYS A 171 -58.53 26.30 -4.23
CA LYS A 171 -59.49 25.47 -4.96
C LYS A 171 -59.41 25.72 -6.47
N GLN A 172 -59.32 26.98 -6.91
CA GLN A 172 -59.12 27.36 -8.33
C GLN A 172 -57.87 26.71 -8.94
N VAL A 173 -56.76 26.68 -8.19
CA VAL A 173 -55.53 26.00 -8.62
C VAL A 173 -55.73 24.49 -8.71
N GLY A 174 -56.40 23.88 -7.72
CA GLY A 174 -56.68 22.44 -7.68
C GLY A 174 -57.70 21.97 -8.72
N GLU A 175 -58.66 22.83 -9.07
CA GLU A 175 -59.69 22.60 -10.11
C GLU A 175 -59.20 23.00 -11.51
N LEU A 176 -57.98 23.52 -11.63
CA LEU A 176 -57.40 24.00 -12.89
C LEU A 176 -58.30 25.05 -13.58
N GLU A 177 -58.97 25.91 -12.79
CA GLU A 177 -60.01 26.82 -13.29
C GLU A 177 -59.44 27.87 -14.24
N PHE A 178 -58.20 28.32 -14.00
CA PHE A 178 -57.43 29.17 -14.91
C PHE A 178 -56.14 28.47 -15.33
N PRO A 179 -56.19 27.54 -16.30
CA PRO A 179 -55.02 26.82 -16.75
C PRO A 179 -54.19 27.71 -17.68
N SER A 180 -52.91 27.83 -17.40
CA SER A 180 -51.92 28.48 -18.25
C SER A 180 -50.92 27.43 -18.74
N TRP A 181 -50.83 27.27 -20.06
CA TRP A 181 -49.82 26.42 -20.69
C TRP A 181 -49.00 27.25 -21.68
N SER A 182 -47.73 26.92 -21.82
CA SER A 182 -46.87 27.50 -22.86
C SER A 182 -45.95 26.43 -23.41
N VAL A 183 -45.74 26.47 -24.73
CA VAL A 183 -44.75 25.62 -25.41
C VAL A 183 -43.91 26.54 -26.28
N GLY A 184 -42.59 26.43 -26.16
CA GLY A 184 -41.64 27.24 -26.90
C GLY A 184 -40.41 26.42 -27.28
N LEU A 185 -39.78 26.81 -28.38
CA LEU A 185 -38.47 26.30 -28.79
C LEU A 185 -37.44 27.39 -28.52
N ASP A 186 -36.41 27.07 -27.74
CA ASP A 186 -35.25 27.92 -27.53
C ASP A 186 -34.08 27.40 -28.38
N MET A 187 -33.59 28.23 -29.30
CA MET A 187 -32.44 27.90 -30.13
C MET A 187 -31.27 28.86 -29.85
N THR A 188 -30.18 28.32 -29.33
CA THR A 188 -28.95 29.08 -29.07
C THR A 188 -27.88 28.72 -30.09
N ILE A 189 -27.52 29.68 -30.95
CA ILE A 189 -26.44 29.55 -31.94
C ILE A 189 -25.23 30.40 -31.51
N PRO A 190 -24.10 29.78 -31.11
CA PRO A 190 -22.93 30.55 -30.73
C PRO A 190 -22.16 31.08 -31.94
N ILE A 191 -22.07 32.41 -32.09
CA ILE A 191 -21.26 33.08 -33.14
C ILE A 191 -19.91 33.58 -32.60
N GLY A 192 -18.83 33.41 -33.38
CA GLY A 192 -17.54 34.10 -33.14
C GLY A 192 -16.66 33.61 -31.97
N SER A 193 -16.55 32.30 -31.69
CA SER A 193 -15.96 31.82 -30.43
C SER A 193 -14.43 31.57 -30.43
N ARG A 194 -13.58 32.61 -30.48
CA ARG A 194 -12.11 32.45 -30.34
C ARG A 194 -11.70 31.78 -29.01
N ARG A 195 -12.33 32.16 -27.88
CA ARG A 195 -12.08 31.55 -26.55
C ARG A 195 -12.42 30.05 -26.48
N ARG A 196 -13.44 29.58 -27.21
CA ARG A 196 -13.79 28.14 -27.28
C ARG A 196 -12.88 27.35 -28.23
N GLY A 197 -12.07 28.05 -29.05
CA GLY A 197 -10.92 27.51 -29.78
C GLY A 197 -9.89 26.95 -28.81
N GLY A 198 -9.32 27.84 -28.00
CA GLY A 198 -8.29 27.50 -27.02
C GLY A 198 -8.74 26.45 -25.99
N GLU A 199 -10.02 26.42 -25.60
CA GLU A 199 -10.52 25.38 -24.69
C GLU A 199 -10.49 23.98 -25.32
N VAL A 200 -10.78 23.86 -26.61
CA VAL A 200 -10.67 22.57 -27.32
C VAL A 200 -9.21 22.13 -27.45
N ASP A 201 -8.29 23.06 -27.69
CA ASP A 201 -6.87 22.74 -27.75
C ASP A 201 -6.33 22.36 -26.36
N ARG A 202 -6.80 23.03 -25.29
CA ARG A 202 -6.49 22.65 -23.91
C ARG A 202 -6.96 21.24 -23.59
N LEU A 203 -8.22 20.91 -23.90
CA LEU A 203 -8.77 19.58 -23.68
C LEU A 203 -8.09 18.51 -24.56
N ARG A 204 -7.64 18.86 -25.77
CA ARG A 204 -6.81 17.96 -26.59
C ARG A 204 -5.48 17.66 -25.89
N ALA A 205 -4.80 18.68 -25.38
CA ALA A 205 -3.57 18.49 -24.60
C ALA A 205 -3.82 17.70 -23.31
N GLU A 206 -5.00 17.80 -22.69
CA GLU A 206 -5.38 16.96 -21.54
C GLU A 206 -5.51 15.47 -21.92
N VAL A 207 -6.09 15.14 -23.09
CA VAL A 207 -6.13 13.77 -23.62
C VAL A 207 -4.71 13.26 -23.86
N GLU A 208 -3.87 14.02 -24.56
CA GLU A 208 -2.48 13.63 -24.82
C GLU A 208 -1.70 13.42 -23.51
N ARG A 209 -1.90 14.27 -22.49
CA ARG A 209 -1.29 14.07 -21.17
C ARG A 209 -1.78 12.79 -20.49
N ALA A 210 -3.07 12.47 -20.58
CA ALA A 210 -3.61 11.22 -20.02
C ALA A 210 -3.01 10.00 -20.72
N GLU A 211 -2.85 10.03 -22.04
CA GLU A 211 -2.18 8.98 -22.82
C GLU A 211 -0.71 8.81 -22.40
N GLN A 212 0.03 9.92 -22.25
CA GLN A 212 1.43 9.84 -21.79
C GLN A 212 1.54 9.31 -20.36
N ARG A 213 0.59 9.63 -19.47
CA ARG A 213 0.52 9.06 -18.12
C ARG A 213 0.29 7.55 -18.14
N TYR A 214 -0.61 7.07 -19.01
CA TYR A 214 -0.81 5.64 -19.20
C TYR A 214 0.48 4.95 -19.66
N VAL A 215 1.14 5.48 -20.69
CA VAL A 215 2.39 4.91 -21.22
C VAL A 215 3.50 4.92 -20.16
N ALA A 216 3.63 6.00 -19.40
CA ALA A 216 4.59 6.10 -18.30
C ALA A 216 4.28 5.09 -17.18
N GLY A 217 3.01 4.95 -16.80
CA GLY A 217 2.55 3.97 -15.81
C GLY A 217 2.82 2.53 -16.25
N GLU A 218 2.55 2.20 -17.52
CA GLU A 218 2.83 0.88 -18.09
C GLU A 218 4.33 0.58 -18.07
N ARG A 219 5.17 1.53 -18.49
CA ARG A 219 6.64 1.38 -18.44
C ARG A 219 7.16 1.20 -17.01
N ALA A 220 6.65 1.99 -16.06
CA ALA A 220 7.02 1.88 -14.65
C ALA A 220 6.61 0.52 -14.06
N LEU A 221 5.44 0.00 -14.41
CA LEU A 221 5.00 -1.33 -14.01
C LEU A 221 5.92 -2.42 -14.57
N LYS A 222 6.24 -2.35 -15.88
CA LYS A 222 7.18 -3.29 -16.53
C LYS A 222 8.54 -3.26 -15.84
N GLU A 223 9.10 -2.08 -15.60
CA GLU A 223 10.36 -1.92 -14.88
C GLU A 223 10.30 -2.52 -13.48
N GLN A 224 9.21 -2.27 -12.74
CA GLN A 224 9.02 -2.77 -11.39
C GLN A 224 8.98 -4.31 -11.34
N VAL A 225 8.26 -4.95 -12.26
CA VAL A 225 8.20 -6.42 -12.38
C VAL A 225 9.59 -6.97 -12.67
N ARG A 226 10.28 -6.44 -13.68
CA ARG A 226 11.64 -6.87 -14.05
C ARG A 226 12.64 -6.69 -12.91
N ARG A 227 12.52 -5.61 -12.13
CA ARG A 227 13.34 -5.37 -10.94
C ARG A 227 13.12 -6.44 -9.87
N PHE A 228 11.86 -6.77 -9.56
CA PHE A 228 11.57 -7.81 -8.56
C PHE A 228 11.93 -9.22 -9.05
N HIS A 229 11.80 -9.48 -10.35
CA HIS A 229 12.27 -10.72 -10.97
C HIS A 229 13.78 -10.89 -10.80
N ARG A 230 14.58 -9.88 -11.20
CA ARG A 230 16.03 -9.89 -10.97
C ARG A 230 16.39 -10.03 -9.49
N GLU A 231 15.66 -9.38 -8.60
CA GLU A 231 15.89 -9.50 -7.16
C GLU A 231 15.62 -10.92 -6.65
N LEU A 232 14.59 -11.59 -7.18
CA LEU A 232 14.28 -12.98 -6.86
C LEU A 232 15.37 -13.94 -7.37
N VAL A 233 15.78 -13.79 -8.64
CA VAL A 233 16.84 -14.60 -9.26
C VAL A 233 18.15 -14.45 -8.48
N ASN A 234 18.61 -13.22 -8.28
CA ASN A 234 19.82 -12.93 -7.52
C ASN A 234 19.65 -13.32 -6.04
N GLY A 235 18.45 -13.20 -5.50
CA GLY A 235 18.10 -13.57 -4.14
C GLY A 235 18.26 -15.06 -3.88
N LYS A 236 17.90 -15.92 -4.83
CA LYS A 236 18.11 -17.38 -4.73
C LYS A 236 19.60 -17.73 -4.65
N GLN A 237 20.42 -17.12 -5.51
CA GLN A 237 21.88 -17.29 -5.47
C GLN A 237 22.49 -16.75 -4.17
N ARG A 238 22.06 -15.55 -3.74
CA ARG A 238 22.50 -14.93 -2.48
C ARG A 238 22.17 -15.80 -1.27
N LEU A 239 20.97 -16.40 -1.25
CA LEU A 239 20.53 -17.30 -0.18
C LEU A 239 21.41 -18.56 -0.11
N ALA A 240 21.73 -19.15 -1.26
CA ALA A 240 22.63 -20.31 -1.33
C ALA A 240 24.06 -19.98 -0.85
N ILE A 241 24.59 -18.82 -1.22
CA ILE A 241 25.90 -18.34 -0.75
C ILE A 241 25.87 -18.08 0.77
N ALA A 242 24.84 -17.38 1.26
CA ALA A 242 24.70 -17.07 2.67
C ALA A 242 24.58 -18.35 3.51
N ARG A 243 23.86 -19.38 3.02
CA ARG A 243 23.76 -20.69 3.67
C ARG A 243 25.14 -21.35 3.83
N ARG A 244 25.95 -21.36 2.77
CA ARG A 244 27.33 -21.88 2.83
C ARG A 244 28.19 -21.08 3.81
N GLY A 245 28.04 -19.75 3.82
CA GLY A 245 28.73 -18.87 4.77
C GLY A 245 28.40 -19.21 6.23
N VAL A 246 27.11 -19.42 6.55
CA VAL A 246 26.70 -19.85 7.89
C VAL A 246 27.31 -21.20 8.27
N GLN A 247 27.29 -22.18 7.36
CA GLN A 247 27.88 -23.50 7.61
C GLN A 247 29.40 -23.41 7.86
N ALA A 248 30.11 -22.61 7.07
CA ALA A 248 31.54 -22.38 7.26
C ALA A 248 31.85 -21.69 8.59
N SER A 249 31.11 -20.65 8.97
CA SER A 249 31.28 -19.97 10.26
C SER A 249 30.93 -20.86 11.45
N GLN A 250 29.93 -21.74 11.33
CA GLN A 250 29.61 -22.73 12.36
C GLN A 250 30.79 -23.68 12.59
N GLU A 251 31.40 -24.15 11.51
CA GLU A 251 32.56 -25.03 11.57
C GLU A 251 33.81 -24.32 12.13
N GLN A 252 34.03 -23.06 11.77
CA GLN A 252 35.10 -22.25 12.38
C GLN A 252 34.93 -22.10 13.89
N VAL A 253 33.72 -21.81 14.39
CA VAL A 253 33.44 -21.75 15.83
C VAL A 253 33.74 -23.11 16.49
N ARG A 254 33.35 -24.22 15.85
CA ARG A 254 33.60 -25.57 16.37
C ARG A 254 35.11 -25.85 16.50
N ILE A 255 35.88 -25.55 15.45
CA ILE A 255 37.35 -25.73 15.44
C ILE A 255 37.99 -24.81 16.49
N GLY A 256 37.61 -23.53 16.52
CA GLY A 256 38.14 -22.56 17.47
C GLY A 256 37.93 -23.01 18.92
N LEU A 257 36.74 -23.51 19.26
CA LEU A 257 36.46 -24.05 20.60
C LEU A 257 37.37 -25.24 20.96
N ILE A 258 37.66 -26.13 20.02
CA ILE A 258 38.60 -27.24 20.23
C ILE A 258 40.01 -26.70 20.49
N GLU A 259 40.46 -25.73 19.70
CA GLU A 259 41.77 -25.08 19.89
C GLU A 259 41.86 -24.34 21.22
N TYR A 260 40.79 -23.66 21.65
CA TYR A 260 40.74 -22.96 22.94
C TYR A 260 40.79 -23.90 24.15
N ARG A 261 40.15 -25.07 24.05
CA ARG A 261 40.26 -26.14 25.08
C ARG A 261 41.66 -26.71 25.16
N ASN A 262 42.37 -26.79 24.04
CA ASN A 262 43.73 -27.29 23.96
C ASN A 262 44.81 -26.21 24.14
N GLY A 263 44.41 -24.97 24.54
CA GLY A 263 45.32 -23.86 24.79
C GLY A 263 45.97 -23.23 23.55
N ARG A 264 45.52 -23.59 22.34
CA ARG A 264 46.01 -23.07 21.05
C ARG A 264 45.27 -21.83 20.55
N SER A 265 44.18 -21.45 21.22
CA SER A 265 43.38 -20.27 20.92
C SER A 265 43.05 -19.51 22.21
N THR A 266 42.47 -18.31 22.06
CA THR A 266 42.18 -17.40 23.18
C THR A 266 40.69 -17.16 23.34
N ALA A 267 40.25 -16.72 24.53
CA ALA A 267 38.85 -16.34 24.75
C ALA A 267 38.39 -15.25 23.77
N PHE A 268 39.28 -14.29 23.46
CA PHE A 268 39.02 -13.24 22.47
C PHE A 268 38.72 -13.82 21.08
N GLU A 269 39.47 -14.82 20.64
CA GLU A 269 39.24 -15.44 19.33
C GLU A 269 37.90 -16.18 19.27
N ILE A 270 37.47 -16.84 20.35
CA ILE A 270 36.14 -17.47 20.43
C ILE A 270 35.02 -16.43 20.32
N VAL A 271 35.18 -15.29 21.01
CA VAL A 271 34.25 -14.15 20.91
C VAL A 271 34.15 -13.67 19.46
N ARG A 272 35.30 -13.44 18.83
CA ARG A 272 35.39 -12.96 17.44
C ARG A 272 34.68 -13.92 16.47
N LEU A 273 34.94 -15.21 16.58
CA LEU A 273 34.29 -16.24 15.76
C LEU A 273 32.78 -16.34 16.02
N GLY A 274 32.35 -16.15 17.27
CA GLY A 274 30.94 -16.07 17.63
C GLY A 274 30.23 -14.89 16.97
N ALA A 275 30.86 -13.71 16.97
CA ALA A 275 30.36 -12.52 16.29
C ALA A 275 30.32 -12.70 14.76
N ASP A 276 31.33 -13.35 14.16
CA ASP A 276 31.35 -13.66 12.73
C ASP A 276 30.19 -14.60 12.34
N LEU A 277 29.93 -15.63 13.15
CA LEU A 277 28.77 -16.51 12.97
C LEU A 277 27.43 -15.77 13.10
N ALA A 278 27.30 -14.90 14.09
CA ALA A 278 26.13 -14.05 14.26
C ALA A 278 25.85 -13.20 13.01
N ALA A 279 26.89 -12.54 12.51
CA ALA A 279 26.81 -11.72 11.31
C ALA A 279 26.44 -12.55 10.07
N ALA A 280 26.99 -13.76 9.92
CA ALA A 280 26.65 -14.68 8.84
C ALA A 280 25.16 -15.10 8.90
N GLN A 281 24.66 -15.44 10.09
CA GLN A 281 23.26 -15.80 10.30
C GLN A 281 22.30 -14.64 10.02
N GLN A 282 22.68 -13.42 10.44
CA GLN A 282 21.92 -12.21 10.11
C GLN A 282 21.87 -11.96 8.60
N ARG A 283 23.00 -12.08 7.88
CA ARG A 283 23.02 -11.94 6.41
C ARG A 283 22.14 -12.99 5.73
N TYR A 284 22.13 -14.23 6.22
CA TYR A 284 21.24 -15.28 5.72
C TYR A 284 19.76 -14.92 5.94
N SER A 285 19.40 -14.50 7.15
CA SER A 285 18.04 -14.08 7.52
C SER A 285 17.56 -12.93 6.62
N GLN A 286 18.39 -11.90 6.45
CA GLN A 286 18.09 -10.77 5.57
C GLN A 286 17.96 -11.18 4.09
N ALA A 287 18.83 -12.07 3.61
CA ALA A 287 18.74 -12.60 2.25
C ALA A 287 17.43 -13.37 2.03
N LEU A 288 17.04 -14.23 2.97
CA LEU A 288 15.78 -14.97 2.92
C LEU A 288 14.57 -14.02 2.87
N VAL A 289 14.49 -13.07 3.80
CA VAL A 289 13.39 -12.10 3.85
C VAL A 289 13.32 -11.27 2.57
N ARG A 290 14.47 -10.82 2.04
CA ARG A 290 14.52 -10.03 0.81
C ARG A 290 14.03 -10.81 -0.40
N THR A 291 14.44 -12.08 -0.54
CA THR A 291 14.00 -12.96 -1.62
C THR A 291 12.51 -13.27 -1.54
N VAL A 292 12.00 -13.57 -0.34
CA VAL A 292 10.56 -13.85 -0.14
C VAL A 292 9.70 -12.60 -0.36
N LYS A 293 10.17 -11.42 0.07
CA LYS A 293 9.50 -10.14 -0.25
C LYS A 293 9.45 -9.86 -1.74
N ALA A 294 10.50 -10.21 -2.50
CA ALA A 294 10.49 -10.07 -3.95
C ALA A 294 9.44 -10.99 -4.60
N ALA A 295 9.37 -12.26 -4.19
CA ALA A 295 8.35 -13.20 -4.63
C ALA A 295 6.92 -12.73 -4.29
N ALA A 296 6.69 -12.27 -3.05
CA ALA A 296 5.40 -11.72 -2.63
C ALA A 296 5.02 -10.46 -3.42
N SER A 297 5.99 -9.61 -3.75
CA SER A 297 5.77 -8.42 -4.58
C SER A 297 5.38 -8.79 -6.01
N LEU A 298 6.02 -9.81 -6.60
CA LEU A 298 5.65 -10.34 -7.91
C LEU A 298 4.24 -10.94 -7.90
N SER A 299 3.91 -11.72 -6.86
CA SER A 299 2.56 -12.25 -6.66
C SER A 299 1.52 -11.13 -6.59
N ARG A 300 1.77 -10.08 -5.81
CA ARG A 300 0.88 -8.91 -5.74
C ARG A 300 0.71 -8.21 -7.09
N LEU A 301 1.79 -8.01 -7.85
CA LEU A 301 1.74 -7.33 -9.16
C LEU A 301 1.06 -8.16 -10.24
N THR A 302 1.08 -9.48 -10.11
CA THR A 302 0.43 -10.44 -11.03
C THR A 302 -0.92 -10.91 -10.51
N SER A 303 -1.51 -10.22 -9.52
CA SER A 303 -2.81 -10.56 -8.92
C SER A 303 -2.92 -11.99 -8.36
N GLY A 304 -1.82 -12.52 -7.84
CA GLY A 304 -1.74 -13.84 -7.20
C GLY A 304 -1.44 -15.00 -8.15
N VAL A 305 -1.20 -14.73 -9.44
CA VAL A 305 -0.92 -15.77 -10.45
C VAL A 305 0.48 -16.35 -10.33
N TYR A 306 1.45 -15.59 -9.81
CA TYR A 306 2.74 -16.16 -9.44
C TYR A 306 2.55 -17.19 -8.32
N PRO A 307 3.13 -18.42 -8.44
CA PRO A 307 3.02 -19.45 -7.42
C PRO A 307 3.59 -18.90 -6.12
N SER A 308 2.68 -18.45 -5.27
CA SER A 308 3.02 -18.07 -3.91
C SER A 308 3.41 -19.37 -3.23
N PRO A 309 4.54 -19.41 -2.54
CA PRO A 309 4.95 -20.61 -1.87
C PRO A 309 3.95 -20.85 -0.74
N THR A 310 3.08 -21.82 -1.02
CA THR A 310 2.11 -22.45 -0.13
C THR A 310 0.88 -21.63 0.28
N ARG A 311 -0.19 -21.79 -0.50
CA ARG A 311 -1.56 -21.95 0.01
C ARG A 311 -1.79 -23.45 0.30
N GLN A 312 -1.03 -24.03 1.23
CA GLN A 312 -1.43 -25.25 1.93
C GLN A 312 -1.83 -24.77 3.31
N LEU A 313 -3.00 -24.16 3.39
CA LEU A 313 -3.75 -24.23 4.62
C LEU A 313 -3.98 -25.72 4.83
N SER A 314 -3.52 -26.25 5.95
CA SER A 314 -3.87 -27.57 6.41
C SER A 314 -5.39 -27.61 6.57
N ASP A 315 -6.10 -28.01 5.52
CA ASP A 315 -7.32 -28.80 5.64
C ASP A 315 -6.91 -30.15 6.24
N ASN A 316 -6.56 -30.14 7.53
CA ASN A 316 -6.64 -31.29 8.42
C ASN A 316 -6.28 -30.87 9.85
N GLN A 317 -7.34 -30.83 10.66
CA GLN A 317 -7.43 -31.02 12.12
C GLN A 317 -7.10 -29.84 13.04
#